data_AF-A0A9N9RA65-F1
#
_entry.id   AF-A0A9N9RA65-F1
#
_cell.length_a   1.000
_cell.length_b   1.000
_cell.length_c   1.000
_cell.angle_alpha   90.00
_cell.angle_beta   90.00
_cell.angle_gamma   90.00
#
_symmetry.space_group_name_H-M   'P 1'
#
loop_
_entity.id
_entity.type
_entity.pdbx_description
1 polymer ?
#
loop_
_entity_poly.entity_id
_entity_poly.type
_entity_poly.pdbx_seq_one_letter_code
_entity_poly.pdbx_strand_id
1 'polypeptide(L)'
;MMEVDSVHSIIEQYIKPPIYASSDYVTRMLQASPRNAYVVKSMDYDFFLNYVDLDSNFKSIRHGRKKGDPVVVNIRGLKYLPDGSVLYKLRHIDEWTMIPQRRV
;
A
#
# COMPACT_ATOMS: atom_id res chain seq x y z
N MET A 1 -11.81 -30.12 8.61
CA MET A 1 -11.94 -28.87 7.83
C MET A 1 -11.18 -27.79 8.61
N MET A 2 -10.16 -27.16 8.02
CA MET A 2 -9.38 -26.13 8.70
C MET A 2 -10.25 -24.89 8.93
N GLU A 3 -10.24 -24.32 10.15
CA GLU A 3 -11.03 -23.12 10.48
C GLU A 3 -10.71 -21.92 9.58
N VAL A 4 -9.49 -21.88 9.02
CA VAL A 4 -9.01 -20.86 8.07
C VAL A 4 -9.78 -20.88 6.75
N ASP A 5 -10.18 -22.06 6.28
CA ASP A 5 -10.87 -22.24 5.00
C ASP A 5 -12.37 -21.91 5.11
N SER A 6 -12.91 -21.90 6.33
CA SER A 6 -14.33 -21.68 6.59
C SER A 6 -14.75 -20.23 6.33
N VAL A 7 -13.96 -19.23 6.74
CA VAL A 7 -14.30 -17.82 6.53
C VAL A 7 -14.16 -17.41 5.07
N HIS A 8 -13.13 -17.91 4.36
CA HIS A 8 -12.98 -17.62 2.93
C HIS A 8 -14.12 -18.21 2.08
N SER A 9 -14.64 -19.39 2.48
CA SER A 9 -15.82 -19.98 1.83
C SER A 9 -17.12 -19.23 2.14
N ILE A 10 -17.25 -18.73 3.38
CA ILE A 10 -18.48 -18.07 3.85
C ILE A 10 -18.55 -16.61 3.35
N ILE A 11 -17.42 -15.92 3.30
CA ILE A 11 -17.39 -14.49 2.94
C ILE A 11 -17.90 -14.22 1.53
N GLU A 12 -17.69 -15.14 0.58
CA GLU A 12 -18.23 -15.06 -0.78
C GLU A 12 -19.76 -15.03 -0.81
N GLN A 13 -20.43 -15.64 0.18
CA GLN A 13 -21.88 -15.61 0.30
C GLN A 13 -22.40 -14.24 0.77
N TYR A 14 -21.57 -13.49 1.51
CA TYR A 14 -21.89 -12.19 2.11
C TYR A 14 -21.40 -10.99 1.28
N ILE A 15 -20.28 -11.12 0.55
CA ILE A 15 -19.77 -10.11 -0.39
C ILE A 15 -20.59 -10.19 -1.68
N LYS A 16 -21.82 -9.67 -1.59
CA LYS A 16 -22.70 -9.48 -2.75
C LYS A 16 -22.88 -8.00 -3.05
N PRO A 17 -22.87 -7.59 -4.33
CA PRO A 17 -23.18 -6.23 -4.72
C PRO A 17 -24.60 -5.82 -4.26
N PRO A 18 -24.84 -4.53 -4.01
CA PRO A 18 -23.88 -3.43 -4.16
C PRO A 18 -22.98 -3.24 -2.93
N ILE A 19 -21.74 -2.78 -3.17
CA ILE A 19 -20.77 -2.42 -2.14
C ILE A 19 -20.42 -0.96 -2.36
N TYR A 20 -20.77 -0.11 -1.39
CA TYR A 20 -20.70 1.35 -1.57
C TYR A 20 -19.46 1.95 -0.91
N ALA A 21 -18.96 1.32 0.16
CA ALA A 21 -17.77 1.78 0.88
C ALA A 21 -16.87 0.62 1.30
N SER A 22 -15.59 0.93 1.54
CA SER A 22 -14.61 -0.03 2.08
C SER A 22 -15.00 -0.58 3.45
N SER A 23 -15.68 0.24 4.27
CA SER A 23 -16.25 -0.15 5.56
C SER A 23 -17.24 -1.31 5.45
N ASP A 24 -17.97 -1.40 4.34
CA ASP A 24 -18.97 -2.45 4.16
C ASP A 24 -18.33 -3.84 4.04
N TYR A 25 -17.06 -3.90 3.59
CA TYR A 25 -16.31 -5.15 3.60
C TYR A 25 -15.97 -5.59 5.02
N VAL A 26 -15.62 -4.64 5.91
CA VAL A 26 -15.33 -4.93 7.31
C VAL A 26 -16.55 -5.55 7.99
N THR A 27 -17.73 -4.94 7.80
CA THR A 27 -18.98 -5.46 8.37
C THR A 27 -19.31 -6.87 7.86
N ARG A 28 -19.15 -7.12 6.55
CA ARG A 28 -19.40 -8.44 5.95
C ARG A 28 -18.38 -9.49 6.41
N MET A 29 -17.11 -9.12 6.59
CA MET A 29 -16.07 -9.99 7.14
C MET A 29 -16.37 -10.41 8.58
N LEU A 30 -16.86 -9.48 9.41
CA LEU A 30 -17.28 -9.78 10.77
C LEU A 30 -18.48 -10.74 10.79
N GLN A 31 -19.47 -10.53 9.91
CA GLN A 31 -20.62 -11.41 9.77
C GLN A 31 -20.26 -12.83 9.31
N ALA A 32 -19.27 -12.95 8.42
CA ALA A 32 -18.76 -14.23 7.92
C ALA A 32 -17.93 -15.02 8.96
N SER A 33 -17.66 -14.43 10.14
CA SER A 33 -16.88 -15.03 11.22
C SER A 33 -17.78 -15.47 12.39
N PRO A 34 -18.46 -16.63 12.31
CA PRO A 34 -19.46 -17.06 13.29
C PRO A 34 -18.93 -17.25 14.72
N ARG A 35 -17.61 -17.37 14.90
CA ARG A 35 -16.95 -17.48 16.22
C ARG A 35 -16.19 -16.23 16.63
N ASN A 36 -16.26 -15.13 15.86
CA ASN A 36 -15.42 -13.94 16.05
C ASN A 36 -13.92 -14.28 16.16
N ALA A 37 -13.45 -15.30 15.43
CA ALA A 37 -12.06 -15.77 15.49
C ALA A 37 -11.08 -14.81 14.80
N TYR A 38 -11.57 -13.78 14.11
CA TYR A 38 -10.78 -12.87 13.30
C TYR A 38 -10.96 -11.43 13.76
N VAL A 39 -9.83 -10.74 13.91
CA VAL A 39 -9.79 -9.29 14.13
C VAL A 39 -9.70 -8.62 12.77
N VAL A 40 -10.81 -8.04 12.32
CA VAL A 40 -10.83 -7.26 11.08
C VAL A 40 -10.36 -5.84 11.41
N LYS A 41 -9.19 -5.46 10.90
CA LYS A 41 -8.66 -4.10 11.04
C LYS A 41 -8.95 -3.32 9.77
N SER A 42 -9.68 -2.21 9.91
CA SER A 42 -9.72 -1.20 8.85
C SER A 42 -8.36 -0.50 8.82
N MET A 43 -7.82 -0.29 7.63
CA MET A 43 -6.59 0.51 7.50
C MET A 43 -6.97 1.97 7.73
N ASP A 44 -6.34 2.58 8.74
CA ASP A 44 -6.42 4.02 8.97
C ASP A 44 -5.12 4.70 8.54
N TYR A 45 -5.04 6.03 8.60
CA TYR A 45 -3.82 6.76 8.28
C TYR A 45 -2.60 6.30 9.11
N ASP A 46 -2.83 5.83 10.33
CA ASP A 46 -1.82 5.27 11.24
C ASP A 46 -1.28 3.90 10.82
N PHE A 47 -1.95 3.19 9.91
CA PHE A 47 -1.45 1.90 9.41
C PHE A 47 -0.17 2.09 8.58
N PHE A 48 -0.05 3.23 7.92
CA PHE A 48 1.08 3.51 7.04
C PHE A 48 2.27 4.01 7.83
N LEU A 49 3.45 3.53 7.45
CA LEU A 49 4.70 4.00 8.05
C LEU A 49 4.85 5.52 7.83
N ASN A 50 5.01 6.26 8.91
CA ASN A 50 5.28 7.68 8.86
C ASN A 50 6.77 7.90 8.53
N TYR A 51 7.01 8.54 7.40
CA TYR A 51 8.34 8.87 6.91
C TYR A 51 8.65 10.37 6.98
N VAL A 52 7.82 11.16 7.66
CA VAL A 52 8.00 12.63 7.81
C VAL A 52 9.28 12.96 8.58
N ASP A 53 9.59 12.19 9.63
CA ASP A 53 10.76 12.42 10.48
C ASP A 53 12.04 11.75 9.95
N LEU A 54 11.99 11.13 8.76
CA LEU A 54 13.20 10.63 8.14
C LEU A 54 14.10 11.80 7.73
N ASP A 55 15.36 11.69 8.12
CA ASP A 55 16.44 12.59 7.71
C ASP A 55 16.76 12.37 6.23
N SER A 56 15.81 12.74 5.37
CA SER A 56 15.89 12.56 3.93
C SER A 56 16.20 13.89 3.26
N ASN A 57 17.10 13.86 2.29
CA ASN A 57 17.45 15.03 1.51
C ASN A 57 16.34 15.46 0.52
N PHE A 58 15.15 14.87 0.60
CA PHE A 58 14.09 15.01 -0.39
C PHE A 58 12.83 15.66 0.18
N LYS A 59 12.58 16.92 -0.19
CA LYS A 59 11.30 17.59 0.11
C LYS A 59 10.14 17.14 -0.80
N SER A 60 10.46 16.59 -1.97
CA SER A 60 9.46 16.19 -2.97
C SER A 60 10.07 15.33 -4.07
N ILE A 61 9.28 14.41 -4.61
CA ILE A 61 9.62 13.69 -5.84
C ILE A 61 9.00 14.45 -7.02
N ARG A 62 9.82 14.80 -8.02
CA ARG A 62 9.38 15.55 -9.21
C ARG A 62 9.30 14.61 -10.41
N HIS A 63 8.40 14.91 -11.34
CA HIS A 63 8.31 14.21 -12.61
C HIS A 63 9.58 14.44 -13.46
N GLY A 64 9.82 13.56 -14.44
CA GLY A 64 10.87 13.75 -15.43
C GLY A 64 10.68 15.02 -16.27
N ARG A 65 11.74 15.45 -16.97
CA ARG A 65 11.78 16.76 -17.63
C ARG A 65 11.18 16.74 -19.04
N LYS A 66 11.16 15.58 -19.70
CA LYS A 66 10.75 15.44 -21.11
C LYS A 66 9.41 14.70 -21.21
N LYS A 67 8.68 14.98 -22.29
CA LYS A 67 7.48 14.22 -22.67
C LYS A 67 7.87 12.77 -22.89
N GLY A 68 7.26 11.85 -22.14
CA GLY A 68 7.58 10.42 -22.15
C GLY A 68 8.45 9.95 -20.99
N ASP A 69 9.01 10.87 -20.18
CA ASP A 69 9.70 10.47 -18.96
C ASP A 69 8.71 9.89 -17.93
N PRO A 70 9.13 8.93 -17.10
CA PRO A 70 8.32 8.42 -16.00
C PRO A 70 7.90 9.54 -15.05
N VAL A 71 6.63 9.53 -14.68
CA VAL A 71 6.05 10.45 -13.71
C VAL A 71 5.85 9.74 -12.37
N VAL A 72 5.53 10.50 -11.32
CA VAL A 72 5.40 9.99 -9.94
C VAL A 72 4.42 8.81 -9.86
N VAL A 73 3.35 8.81 -10.66
CA VAL A 73 2.36 7.73 -10.68
C VAL A 73 2.89 6.40 -11.26
N ASN A 74 4.04 6.41 -11.94
CA ASN A 74 4.68 5.20 -12.45
C ASN A 74 5.55 4.48 -11.40
N ILE A 75 5.78 5.10 -10.24
CA ILE A 75 6.61 4.51 -9.18
C ILE A 75 5.90 3.29 -8.58
N ARG A 76 6.63 2.18 -8.47
CA ARG A 76 6.13 0.93 -7.86
C ARG A 76 6.79 0.58 -6.54
N GLY A 77 7.91 1.23 -6.23
CA GLY A 77 8.56 1.09 -4.95
C GLY A 77 9.49 2.25 -4.67
N LEU A 78 9.54 2.63 -3.40
CA LEU A 78 10.52 3.54 -2.82
C LEU A 78 11.28 2.81 -1.72
N LYS A 79 12.59 3.04 -1.66
CA LYS A 79 13.45 2.50 -0.61
C LYS A 79 14.26 3.65 -0.02
N TYR A 80 13.99 3.94 1.24
CA TYR A 80 14.76 4.89 2.04
C TYR A 80 15.95 4.16 2.66
N LEU A 81 17.15 4.70 2.50
CA LEU A 81 18.36 4.18 3.14
C LEU A 81 18.73 5.01 4.38
N PRO A 82 19.47 4.44 5.35
CA PRO A 82 19.88 5.15 6.56
C PRO A 82 20.77 6.37 6.33
N ASP A 83 21.39 6.49 5.15
CA ASP A 83 22.22 7.62 4.74
C ASP A 83 21.40 8.81 4.17
N GLY A 84 20.06 8.72 4.19
CA GLY A 84 19.16 9.74 3.66
C GLY A 84 19.00 9.69 2.13
N SER A 85 19.57 8.70 1.45
CA SER A 85 19.35 8.46 0.02
C SER A 85 18.04 7.69 -0.22
N VAL A 86 17.43 7.92 -1.38
CA VAL A 86 16.16 7.29 -1.76
C VAL A 86 16.32 6.63 -3.12
N LEU A 87 15.96 5.35 -3.19
CA LEU A 87 15.94 4.58 -4.42
C LEU A 87 14.49 4.34 -4.87
N TYR A 88 14.30 4.18 -6.17
CA TYR A 88 13.01 3.90 -6.78
C TYR A 88 13.10 2.75 -7.78
N LYS A 89 11.94 2.16 -8.06
CA LYS A 89 11.74 1.22 -9.17
C LYS A 89 10.40 1.45 -9.85
N LEU A 90 10.35 1.22 -11.16
CA LEU A 90 9.15 1.40 -11.99
C LEU A 90 8.42 0.07 -12.24
N ARG A 91 9.11 -1.06 -12.10
CA ARG A 91 8.51 -2.40 -12.07
C ARG A 91 9.02 -3.16 -10.86
N HIS A 92 8.26 -4.15 -10.41
CA HIS A 92 8.64 -4.94 -9.23
C HIS A 92 9.93 -5.73 -9.45
N ILE A 93 10.19 -6.15 -10.69
CA ILE A 93 11.37 -6.91 -11.15
C ILE A 93 12.62 -6.05 -11.39
N ASP A 94 12.45 -4.72 -11.55
CA ASP A 94 13.57 -3.84 -11.86
C ASP A 94 14.48 -3.69 -10.63
N GLU A 95 15.77 -3.51 -10.88
CA GLU A 95 16.73 -3.16 -9.83
C GLU A 95 16.46 -1.76 -9.25
N TRP A 96 16.88 -1.57 -8.00
CA TRP A 96 16.74 -0.29 -7.33
C TRP A 96 17.67 0.74 -7.95
N THR A 97 17.11 1.85 -8.42
CA THR A 97 17.88 2.96 -8.99
C THR A 97 17.81 4.17 -8.06
N MET A 98 18.90 4.91 -7.90
CA MET A 98 18.87 6.15 -7.13
C MET A 98 17.89 7.17 -7.75
N ILE A 99 17.07 7.80 -6.92
CA ILE A 99 16.25 8.94 -7.36
C ILE A 99 17.20 10.09 -7.73
N PRO A 100 17.05 10.68 -8.93
CA PRO A 100 17.85 11.83 -9.32
C PRO A 100 17.67 13.00 -8.34
N GLN A 101 18.75 13.42 -7.71
CA GLN A 101 18.78 14.60 -6.85
C GLN A 101 19.15 15.83 -7.67
N ARG A 102 18.37 16.91 -7.52
CA ARG A 102 18.85 18.24 -7.89
C ARG A 102 19.62 18.77 -6.68
N ARG A 103 20.95 18.77 -6.73
CA ARG A 103 21.74 19.59 -5.80
C ARG A 103 21.27 21.03 -5.99
N VAL A 104 20.71 21.61 -4.93
CA VAL A 104 20.46 23.05 -4.84
C VAL A 104 21.79 23.71 -4.50
#